data_AF-W9TDQ8-F1
#
_entry.id   AF-W9TDQ8-F1
#
_cell.length_a   1.000
_cell.length_b   1.000
_cell.length_c   1.000
_cell.angle_alpha   90.00
_cell.angle_beta   90.00
_cell.angle_gamma   90.00
#
_symmetry.space_group_name_H-M   'P 1'
#
loop_
_entity.id
_entity.type
_entity.pdbx_description
1 polymer ?
#
loop_
_entity_poly.entity_id
_entity_poly.type
_entity_poly.pdbx_seq_one_letter_code
_entity_poly.pdbx_strand_id
1 'polypeptide(L)'
;MHDSRLVLLIGAALLALGGCSETATLPVESGYGPNPPLPEPHKTLLPTVNIAPATGWPDGAKPQAAAGLRVEAFARDLDHPRWLHVLPNGDVLVAESDAPPKEGKQGIRGWIMKKIMARAGSGNPSANRITLLRDSDGDGVPERRTVFLENLHSPFGMALVGSDFYVANTDALLRFSYEEGMTRIAAEGEKVVDLPAGPINHHWTKNVIASPDGKHLYVTSGSNSNVAENGMEAEENRAAILEVDPRTRTLRLFASGLRNPNGLAWQPDSGALWTAVNERDEIGSDLVPDYMTSVQAGGFYGWPYSYYGQHVDVRVKPQRPELVARAIVRTMPWARTPPRSAWPSTKGHCCRSAMPRVPSSASTVPGTASRAAATRSCSFPSAKACRPGRPRTCSAVSSTTRARPWGVRSVSR
;
A
#
# COMPACT_ATOMS: atom_id res chain seq x y z
N MET A 1 15.94 -35.47 46.04
CA MET A 1 16.27 -34.06 46.38
C MET A 1 17.06 -33.31 45.28
N HIS A 2 17.76 -33.98 44.35
CA HIS A 2 18.44 -33.30 43.23
C HIS A 2 17.48 -32.90 42.09
N ASP A 3 16.45 -33.69 41.80
CA ASP A 3 15.51 -33.38 40.70
C ASP A 3 14.62 -32.16 40.95
N SER A 4 14.17 -31.96 42.20
CA SER A 4 13.35 -30.80 42.57
C SER A 4 14.13 -29.48 42.48
N ARG A 5 15.44 -29.50 42.72
CA ARG A 5 16.31 -28.32 42.59
C ARG A 5 16.56 -27.97 41.13
N LEU A 6 16.69 -28.97 40.25
CA LEU A 6 16.86 -28.75 38.81
C LEU A 6 15.58 -28.18 38.17
N VAL A 7 14.41 -28.67 38.54
CA VAL A 7 13.11 -28.15 38.06
C VAL A 7 12.88 -26.71 38.53
N LEU A 8 13.23 -26.37 39.78
CA LEU A 8 13.16 -25.01 40.30
C LEU A 8 14.15 -24.06 39.62
N LEU A 9 15.36 -24.52 39.29
CA LEU A 9 16.36 -23.73 38.56
C LEU A 9 15.96 -23.50 37.10
N ILE A 10 15.39 -24.49 36.42
CA ILE A 10 14.85 -24.34 35.06
C ILE A 10 13.62 -23.42 35.07
N GLY A 11 12.73 -23.57 36.05
CA GLY A 11 11.56 -22.70 36.22
C GLY A 11 11.94 -21.23 36.50
N ALA A 12 12.94 -21.00 37.36
CA ALA A 12 13.47 -19.67 37.64
C ALA A 12 14.21 -19.06 36.43
N ALA A 13 14.95 -19.87 35.67
CA ALA A 13 15.59 -19.43 34.43
C ALA A 13 14.56 -19.07 33.35
N LEU A 14 13.48 -19.84 33.20
CA LEU A 14 12.38 -19.54 32.27
C LEU A 14 11.57 -18.30 32.68
N LEU A 15 11.34 -18.08 33.98
CA LEU A 15 10.70 -16.86 34.51
C LEU A 15 11.59 -15.62 34.34
N ALA A 16 12.91 -15.75 34.55
CA ALA A 16 13.86 -14.67 34.31
C ALA A 16 13.98 -14.32 32.81
N LEU A 17 13.83 -15.31 31.92
CA LEU A 17 13.78 -15.08 30.47
C LEU A 17 12.50 -14.35 30.02
N GLY A 18 11.38 -14.52 30.73
CA GLY A 18 10.14 -13.80 30.47
C GLY A 18 10.13 -12.34 30.94
N GLY A 19 10.95 -12.00 31.95
CA GLY A 19 11.05 -10.65 32.52
C GLY A 19 11.99 -9.70 31.77
N CYS A 20 12.69 -10.16 30.74
CA CYS A 20 13.69 -9.39 29.98
C CYS A 20 13.23 -8.99 28.57
N SER A 21 11.96 -9.16 28.22
CA SER A 21 11.45 -8.68 26.93
C SER A 21 11.19 -7.18 26.99
N GLU A 22 11.95 -6.41 26.20
CA GLU A 22 11.69 -4.99 25.97
C GLU A 22 10.30 -4.82 25.35
N THR A 23 9.56 -3.80 25.78
CA THR A 23 8.27 -3.39 25.19
C THR A 23 8.31 -1.94 24.77
N ALA A 24 7.54 -1.58 23.73
CA ALA A 24 7.40 -0.19 23.30
C ALA A 24 6.92 0.68 24.45
N THR A 25 7.60 1.81 24.65
CA THR A 25 7.31 2.79 25.69
C THR A 25 6.65 4.05 25.12
N LEU A 26 6.84 4.31 23.82
CA LEU A 26 6.21 5.42 23.13
C LEU A 26 4.81 5.01 22.61
N PRO A 27 3.84 5.94 22.63
CA PRO A 27 2.57 5.71 21.96
C PRO A 27 2.80 5.63 20.45
N VAL A 28 2.02 4.79 19.75
CA VAL A 28 2.17 4.50 18.31
C VAL A 28 2.15 5.78 17.46
N GLU A 29 1.36 6.77 17.89
CA GLU A 29 1.22 8.07 17.24
C GLU A 29 2.52 8.86 17.20
N SER A 30 3.47 8.56 18.10
CA SER A 30 4.81 9.15 18.08
C SER A 30 5.58 8.78 16.83
N GLY A 31 5.31 7.61 16.23
CA GLY A 31 5.93 7.19 14.97
C GLY A 31 5.43 7.96 13.74
N TYR A 32 4.46 8.86 13.90
CA TYR A 32 3.83 9.58 12.79
C TYR A 32 4.38 10.99 12.59
N GLY A 33 4.17 11.52 11.38
CA GLY A 33 4.51 12.89 11.03
C GLY A 33 5.86 13.02 10.33
N PRO A 34 6.27 14.26 10.01
CA PRO A 34 7.47 14.52 9.20
C PRO A 34 8.78 14.24 9.96
N ASN A 35 8.77 14.38 11.30
CA ASN A 35 9.94 14.22 12.15
C ASN A 35 9.57 13.45 13.42
N PRO A 36 9.29 12.13 13.33
CA PRO A 36 9.07 11.32 14.53
C PRO A 36 10.36 11.27 15.37
N PRO A 37 10.28 11.17 16.70
CA PRO A 37 11.44 10.94 17.54
C PRO A 37 12.10 9.61 17.15
N LEU A 38 13.44 9.61 17.17
CA LEU A 38 14.26 8.44 16.89
C LEU A 38 15.11 8.18 18.13
N PRO A 39 14.60 7.40 19.11
CA PRO A 39 15.40 7.05 20.28
C PRO A 39 16.63 6.24 19.88
N GLU A 40 17.62 6.17 20.77
CA GLU A 40 18.83 5.38 20.52
C GLU A 40 18.50 3.88 20.39
N PRO A 41 19.21 3.14 19.52
CA PRO A 41 19.00 1.71 19.37
C PRO A 41 19.18 0.96 20.69
N HIS A 42 18.18 0.16 21.07
CA HIS A 42 18.26 -0.70 22.24
C HIS A 42 18.49 -2.15 21.82
N LYS A 43 19.61 -2.74 22.27
CA LYS A 43 19.97 -4.13 21.95
C LYS A 43 19.56 -5.04 23.09
N THR A 44 18.65 -5.97 22.83
CA THR A 44 18.32 -7.04 23.75
C THR A 44 19.08 -8.33 23.39
N LEU A 45 19.38 -9.16 24.39
CA LEU A 45 19.99 -10.48 24.18
C LEU A 45 19.07 -11.44 23.42
N LEU A 46 17.76 -11.27 23.61
CA LEU A 46 16.71 -11.99 22.88
C LEU A 46 15.80 -10.95 22.22
N PRO A 47 15.58 -11.03 20.89
CA PRO A 47 14.72 -10.08 20.21
C PRO A 47 13.29 -10.23 20.72
N THR A 48 12.65 -9.10 21.02
CA THR A 48 11.21 -9.06 21.28
C THR A 48 10.49 -9.27 19.95
N VAL A 49 9.67 -10.32 19.86
CA VAL A 49 8.83 -10.58 18.68
C VAL A 49 7.37 -10.51 19.10
N ASN A 50 6.67 -9.46 18.67
CA ASN A 50 5.23 -9.35 18.90
C ASN A 50 4.46 -9.82 17.66
N ILE A 51 3.99 -11.06 17.69
CA ILE A 51 3.22 -11.64 16.59
C ILE A 51 1.73 -11.44 16.88
N ALA A 52 1.12 -10.54 16.12
CA ALA A 52 -0.33 -10.42 16.10
C ALA A 52 -0.94 -11.75 15.62
N PRO A 53 -1.74 -12.46 16.44
CA PRO A 53 -2.38 -13.68 16.00
C PRO A 53 -3.35 -13.37 14.85
N ALA A 54 -3.26 -14.14 13.77
CA ALA A 54 -4.18 -14.03 12.64
C ALA A 54 -5.53 -14.68 12.98
N THR A 55 -6.26 -14.07 13.91
CA THR A 55 -7.62 -14.46 14.27
C THR A 55 -8.60 -13.73 13.35
N GLY A 56 -9.49 -14.49 12.71
CA GLY A 56 -10.61 -13.92 11.96
C GLY A 56 -11.52 -13.08 12.85
N TRP A 57 -12.32 -12.22 12.24
CA TRP A 57 -13.34 -11.47 12.96
C TRP A 57 -14.46 -12.43 13.39
N PRO A 58 -15.07 -12.27 14.57
CA PRO A 58 -16.31 -12.96 14.91
C PRO A 58 -17.39 -12.70 13.85
N ASP A 59 -18.37 -13.59 13.74
CA ASP A 59 -19.48 -13.41 12.81
C ASP A 59 -20.21 -12.08 13.07
N GLY A 60 -20.42 -11.31 12.00
CA GLY A 60 -21.03 -9.97 12.06
C GLY A 60 -20.12 -8.87 12.60
N ALA A 61 -18.92 -9.19 13.12
CA ALA A 61 -17.97 -8.17 13.53
C ALA A 61 -17.35 -7.48 12.32
N LYS A 62 -17.17 -6.16 12.43
CA LYS A 62 -16.55 -5.34 11.40
C LYS A 62 -15.69 -4.23 12.01
N PRO A 63 -14.69 -3.73 11.28
CA PRO A 63 -13.97 -2.53 11.66
C PRO A 63 -14.88 -1.36 11.98
N GLN A 64 -14.48 -0.54 12.96
CA GLN A 64 -15.08 0.76 13.17
C GLN A 64 -14.68 1.70 12.02
N ALA A 65 -15.66 2.18 11.28
CA ALA A 65 -15.46 3.16 10.23
C ALA A 65 -15.29 4.57 10.81
N ALA A 66 -14.53 5.42 10.13
CA ALA A 66 -14.52 6.85 10.43
C ALA A 66 -15.91 7.47 10.16
N ALA A 67 -16.19 8.61 10.77
CA ALA A 67 -17.48 9.30 10.61
C ALA A 67 -17.80 9.55 9.12
N GLY A 68 -19.02 9.20 8.71
CA GLY A 68 -19.48 9.33 7.31
C GLY A 68 -19.06 8.18 6.39
N LEU A 69 -18.32 7.18 6.88
CA LEU A 69 -17.98 5.97 6.15
C LEU A 69 -18.73 4.75 6.69
N ARG A 70 -18.87 3.74 5.83
CA ARG A 70 -19.34 2.39 6.18
C ARG A 70 -18.24 1.41 5.76
N VAL A 71 -18.05 0.35 6.56
CA VAL A 71 -17.23 -0.80 6.19
C VAL A 71 -18.16 -2.00 6.08
N GLU A 72 -18.05 -2.74 4.98
CA GLU A 72 -18.70 -4.04 4.78
C GLU A 72 -17.68 -5.01 4.19
N ALA A 73 -17.84 -6.30 4.49
CA ALA A 73 -17.03 -7.36 3.90
C ALA A 73 -17.47 -7.59 2.46
N PHE A 74 -16.61 -7.25 1.50
CA PHE A 74 -16.88 -7.45 0.08
C PHE A 74 -16.79 -8.92 -0.33
N ALA A 75 -15.77 -9.62 0.15
CA ALA A 75 -15.61 -11.06 -0.07
C ALA A 75 -14.98 -11.69 1.18
N ARG A 76 -15.19 -13.01 1.31
CA ARG A 76 -14.70 -13.88 2.37
C ARG A 76 -14.14 -15.17 1.77
N ASP A 77 -13.50 -15.97 2.61
CA ASP A 77 -12.99 -17.31 2.29
C ASP A 77 -12.02 -17.31 1.09
N LEU A 78 -11.16 -16.29 1.09
CA LEU A 78 -10.01 -16.17 0.22
C LEU A 78 -8.79 -16.82 0.89
N ASP A 79 -7.93 -17.40 0.07
CA ASP A 79 -6.69 -18.07 0.45
C ASP A 79 -5.54 -17.05 0.44
N HIS A 80 -5.17 -16.57 1.62
CA HIS A 80 -4.09 -15.61 1.84
C HIS A 80 -4.15 -14.41 0.84
N PRO A 81 -5.24 -13.62 0.83
CA PRO A 81 -5.35 -12.48 -0.09
C PRO A 81 -4.26 -11.44 0.21
N ARG A 82 -3.58 -10.94 -0.82
CA ARG A 82 -2.43 -10.03 -0.69
C ARG A 82 -2.68 -8.65 -1.28
N TRP A 83 -2.94 -8.59 -2.58
CA TRP A 83 -3.07 -7.34 -3.35
C TRP A 83 -4.39 -7.32 -4.10
N LEU A 84 -4.95 -6.13 -4.27
CA LEU A 84 -6.19 -5.90 -4.98
C LEU A 84 -5.93 -4.99 -6.19
N HIS A 85 -6.58 -5.29 -7.32
CA HIS A 85 -6.58 -4.44 -8.50
C HIS A 85 -8.00 -4.31 -9.03
N VAL A 86 -8.46 -3.08 -9.28
CA VAL A 86 -9.80 -2.82 -9.81
C VAL A 86 -9.68 -2.54 -11.30
N LEU A 87 -10.33 -3.37 -12.12
CA LEU A 87 -10.37 -3.21 -13.56
C LEU A 87 -11.33 -2.06 -13.96
N PRO A 88 -11.19 -1.50 -15.18
CA PRO A 88 -12.04 -0.39 -15.64
C PRO A 88 -13.55 -0.66 -15.57
N ASN A 89 -13.96 -1.91 -15.76
CA ASN A 89 -15.35 -2.35 -15.70
C ASN A 89 -15.89 -2.54 -14.26
N GLY A 90 -15.06 -2.30 -13.24
CA GLY A 90 -15.42 -2.43 -11.82
C GLY A 90 -15.11 -3.78 -11.19
N ASP A 91 -14.63 -4.77 -11.96
CA ASP A 91 -14.20 -6.05 -11.40
C ASP A 91 -13.03 -5.87 -10.43
N VAL A 92 -13.08 -6.59 -9.31
CA VAL A 92 -12.01 -6.61 -8.32
C VAL A 92 -11.21 -7.90 -8.46
N LEU A 93 -9.95 -7.76 -8.86
CA LEU A 93 -8.97 -8.84 -8.89
C LEU A 93 -8.26 -8.93 -7.54
N VAL A 94 -8.08 -10.16 -7.05
CA VAL A 94 -7.42 -10.47 -5.79
C VAL A 94 -6.28 -11.45 -6.03
N ALA A 95 -5.06 -11.05 -5.69
CA ALA A 95 -3.93 -11.97 -5.63
C ALA A 95 -4.04 -12.84 -4.37
N GLU A 96 -4.28 -14.14 -4.55
CA GLU A 96 -4.26 -15.15 -3.50
C GLU A 96 -2.89 -15.83 -3.54
N SER A 97 -2.03 -15.52 -2.56
CA SER A 97 -0.61 -15.89 -2.61
C SER A 97 0.02 -15.97 -1.23
N ASP A 98 0.91 -16.95 -1.06
CA ASP A 98 1.82 -17.06 0.10
C ASP A 98 3.27 -17.10 -0.41
N ALA A 99 4.24 -17.15 0.50
CA ALA A 99 5.65 -17.20 0.15
C ALA A 99 6.01 -18.47 -0.65
N PRO A 100 6.99 -18.39 -1.59
CA PRO A 100 7.51 -19.57 -2.25
C PRO A 100 8.04 -20.60 -1.23
N PRO A 101 7.97 -21.90 -1.53
CA PRO A 101 8.59 -22.93 -0.71
C PRO A 101 10.07 -22.63 -0.49
N LYS A 102 10.51 -22.67 0.77
CA LYS A 102 11.93 -22.54 1.11
C LYS A 102 12.55 -23.92 1.12
N GLU A 103 13.62 -24.12 0.35
CA GLU A 103 14.43 -25.32 0.51
C GLU A 103 15.12 -25.28 1.88
N GLY A 104 14.92 -26.33 2.68
CA GLY A 104 15.74 -26.69 3.83
C GLY A 104 15.99 -25.62 4.92
N LYS A 105 15.15 -25.61 5.96
CA LYS A 105 15.63 -25.29 7.32
C LYS A 105 15.23 -26.40 8.28
N GLN A 106 16.03 -27.47 8.30
CA GLN A 106 15.92 -28.50 9.32
C GLN A 106 16.44 -27.95 10.67
N GLY A 107 15.77 -28.31 11.75
CA GLY A 107 16.17 -27.96 13.12
C GLY A 107 15.18 -27.10 13.91
N ILE A 108 15.48 -26.88 15.18
CA ILE A 108 14.61 -26.22 16.18
C ILE A 108 14.23 -24.80 15.74
N ARG A 109 15.17 -24.03 15.18
CA ARG A 109 14.92 -22.66 14.69
C ARG A 109 13.92 -22.66 13.51
N GLY A 110 14.01 -23.63 12.61
CA GLY A 110 13.04 -23.80 11.51
C GLY A 110 11.65 -24.17 12.02
N TRP A 111 11.56 -25.03 13.03
CA TRP A 111 10.31 -25.39 13.67
C TRP A 111 9.64 -24.21 14.41
N ILE A 112 10.43 -23.42 15.16
CA ILE A 112 9.93 -22.19 15.84
C ILE A 112 9.42 -21.20 14.79
N MET A 113 10.19 -20.93 13.73
CA MET A 113 9.77 -20.05 12.65
C MET A 113 8.49 -20.53 11.97
N LYS A 114 8.32 -21.84 11.73
CA LYS A 114 7.10 -22.41 11.17
C LYS A 114 5.89 -22.17 12.09
N LYS A 115 6.04 -22.34 13.40
CA LYS A 115 4.98 -22.07 14.38
C LYS A 115 4.62 -20.58 14.43
N ILE A 116 5.62 -19.69 14.35
CA ILE A 116 5.43 -18.24 14.29
C ILE A 116 4.66 -17.83 13.03
N MET A 117 5.06 -18.31 11.85
CA MET A 117 4.39 -18.01 10.58
C MET A 117 2.95 -18.52 10.58
N ALA A 118 2.71 -19.74 11.07
CA ALA A 118 1.36 -20.29 11.19
C ALA A 118 0.45 -19.46 12.12
N ARG A 119 1.02 -18.85 13.17
CA ARG A 119 0.31 -17.91 14.07
C ARG A 119 0.02 -16.57 13.39
N ALA A 120 0.92 -16.10 12.51
CA ALA A 120 0.73 -14.92 11.67
C ALA A 120 -0.18 -15.17 10.44
N GLY A 121 -0.57 -16.43 10.21
CA GLY A 121 -1.46 -16.80 9.11
C GLY A 121 -0.78 -17.08 7.77
N SER A 122 0.52 -17.30 7.76
CA SER A 122 1.34 -17.63 6.58
C SER A 122 1.98 -19.01 6.73
N GLY A 123 2.46 -19.59 5.61
CA GLY A 123 3.19 -20.84 5.55
C GLY A 123 2.40 -22.01 4.98
N ASN A 124 1.27 -21.74 4.33
CA ASN A 124 0.58 -22.70 3.48
C ASN A 124 1.22 -22.72 2.08
N PRO A 125 1.00 -23.75 1.27
CA PRO A 125 1.28 -23.66 -0.16
C PRO A 125 0.57 -22.44 -0.75
N SER A 126 1.30 -21.62 -1.51
CA SER A 126 0.71 -20.47 -2.18
C SER A 126 -0.39 -20.91 -3.14
N ALA A 127 -1.55 -20.25 -3.08
CA ALA A 127 -2.67 -20.49 -3.99
C ALA A 127 -2.33 -20.20 -5.45
N ASN A 128 -1.33 -19.33 -5.69
CA ASN A 128 -0.76 -19.07 -7.01
C ASN A 128 -1.81 -18.71 -8.07
N ARG A 129 -2.78 -17.87 -7.69
CA ARG A 129 -3.89 -17.47 -8.55
C ARG A 129 -4.31 -16.02 -8.34
N ILE A 130 -4.96 -15.46 -9.36
CA ILE A 130 -5.75 -14.24 -9.26
C ILE A 130 -7.23 -14.64 -9.29
N THR A 131 -8.00 -14.22 -8.31
CA THR A 131 -9.46 -14.38 -8.28
C THR A 131 -10.14 -13.09 -8.72
N LEU A 132 -11.13 -13.20 -9.59
CA LEU A 132 -12.02 -12.10 -9.98
C LEU A 132 -13.29 -12.14 -9.15
N LEU A 133 -13.68 -10.97 -8.66
CA LEU A 133 -14.93 -10.70 -7.96
C LEU A 133 -15.70 -9.64 -8.75
N ARG A 134 -16.92 -9.95 -9.18
CA ARG A 134 -17.80 -9.03 -9.92
C ARG A 134 -19.07 -8.79 -9.14
N ASP A 135 -19.29 -7.53 -8.82
CA ASP A 135 -20.51 -6.96 -8.23
C ASP A 135 -21.26 -6.24 -9.36
N SER A 136 -22.29 -6.89 -9.87
CA SER A 136 -23.02 -6.51 -11.09
C SER A 136 -24.10 -5.47 -10.81
N ASP A 137 -24.62 -5.41 -9.59
CA ASP A 137 -25.68 -4.48 -9.19
C ASP A 137 -25.19 -3.32 -8.31
N GLY A 138 -23.93 -3.36 -7.89
CA GLY A 138 -23.24 -2.31 -7.14
C GLY A 138 -23.67 -2.22 -5.68
N ASP A 139 -24.23 -3.29 -5.10
CA ASP A 139 -24.71 -3.30 -3.72
C ASP A 139 -23.57 -3.50 -2.68
N GLY A 140 -22.37 -3.86 -3.16
CA GLY A 140 -21.19 -4.15 -2.35
C GLY A 140 -21.03 -5.63 -2.01
N VAL A 141 -21.74 -6.53 -2.68
CA VAL A 141 -21.61 -7.99 -2.62
C VAL A 141 -21.34 -8.50 -4.05
N PRO A 142 -20.32 -9.33 -4.28
CA PRO A 142 -20.05 -9.86 -5.61
C PRO A 142 -20.95 -11.07 -5.93
N GLU A 143 -21.72 -11.01 -7.01
CA GLU A 143 -22.52 -12.16 -7.52
C GLU A 143 -21.64 -13.23 -8.16
N ARG A 144 -20.44 -12.85 -8.62
CA ARG A 144 -19.54 -13.77 -9.31
C ARG A 144 -18.15 -13.77 -8.68
N ARG A 145 -17.67 -14.98 -8.41
CA ARG A 145 -16.29 -15.29 -8.04
C ARG A 145 -15.74 -16.32 -9.02
N THR A 146 -14.67 -15.99 -9.74
CA THR A 146 -14.00 -16.93 -10.67
C THR A 146 -12.48 -16.87 -10.53
N VAL A 147 -11.82 -17.98 -10.84
CA VAL A 147 -10.36 -17.98 -11.00
C VAL A 147 -10.04 -17.30 -12.33
N PHE A 148 -9.47 -16.10 -12.24
CA PHE A 148 -9.14 -15.26 -13.38
C PHE A 148 -7.84 -15.72 -14.05
N LEU A 149 -6.81 -15.99 -13.25
CA LEU A 149 -5.53 -16.55 -13.65
C LEU A 149 -5.08 -17.58 -12.61
N GLU A 150 -4.39 -18.62 -13.04
CA GLU A 150 -3.84 -19.69 -12.20
C GLU A 150 -2.44 -20.08 -12.68
N ASN A 151 -1.78 -21.00 -11.97
CA ASN A 151 -0.42 -21.46 -12.27
C ASN A 151 0.62 -20.32 -12.25
N LEU A 152 0.40 -19.33 -11.38
CA LEU A 152 1.34 -18.23 -11.15
C LEU A 152 2.42 -18.64 -10.14
N HIS A 153 3.40 -17.76 -9.90
CA HIS A 153 4.46 -18.03 -8.93
C HIS A 153 4.51 -16.92 -7.88
N SER A 154 3.82 -17.18 -6.77
CA SER A 154 3.62 -16.28 -5.63
C SER A 154 3.30 -14.83 -6.08
N PRO A 155 2.18 -14.64 -6.81
CA PRO A 155 1.84 -13.36 -7.42
C PRO A 155 1.49 -12.29 -6.37
N PHE A 156 1.81 -11.03 -6.66
CA PHE A 156 1.44 -9.91 -5.79
C PHE A 156 0.84 -8.76 -6.58
N GLY A 157 1.66 -7.88 -7.17
CA GLY A 157 1.17 -6.70 -7.89
C GLY A 157 0.52 -7.02 -9.22
N MET A 158 -0.43 -6.17 -9.62
CA MET A 158 -1.12 -6.25 -10.91
C MET A 158 -1.28 -4.85 -11.51
N ALA A 159 -1.13 -4.73 -12.83
CA ALA A 159 -1.36 -3.50 -13.57
C ALA A 159 -1.98 -3.80 -14.94
N LEU A 160 -2.86 -2.91 -15.42
CA LEU A 160 -3.42 -2.97 -16.77
C LEU A 160 -2.96 -1.74 -17.57
N VAL A 161 -2.42 -1.97 -18.77
CA VAL A 161 -2.05 -0.91 -19.72
C VAL A 161 -2.64 -1.24 -21.08
N GLY A 162 -3.70 -0.53 -21.48
CA GLY A 162 -4.45 -0.89 -22.69
C GLY A 162 -5.03 -2.30 -22.57
N SER A 163 -4.64 -3.19 -23.48
CA SER A 163 -4.98 -4.62 -23.46
C SER A 163 -3.93 -5.51 -22.78
N ASP A 164 -2.83 -4.94 -22.29
CA ASP A 164 -1.76 -5.70 -21.65
C ASP A 164 -1.96 -5.74 -20.14
N PHE A 165 -2.30 -6.91 -19.61
CA PHE A 165 -2.43 -7.16 -18.17
C PHE A 165 -1.14 -7.75 -17.62
N TYR A 166 -0.54 -7.07 -16.65
CA TYR A 166 0.73 -7.46 -16.04
C TYR A 166 0.52 -8.04 -14.65
N VAL A 167 1.24 -9.11 -14.36
CA VAL A 167 1.30 -9.72 -13.02
C VAL A 167 2.75 -9.81 -12.60
N ALA A 168 3.05 -9.24 -11.44
CA ALA A 168 4.35 -9.39 -10.81
C ALA A 168 4.36 -10.68 -9.98
N ASN A 169 4.95 -11.72 -10.55
CA ASN A 169 5.36 -12.90 -9.81
C ASN A 169 6.58 -12.57 -8.95
N THR A 170 6.89 -13.46 -8.01
CA THR A 170 8.06 -13.27 -7.16
C THR A 170 9.39 -13.19 -7.93
N ASP A 171 9.47 -13.82 -9.10
CA ASP A 171 10.69 -14.06 -9.90
C ASP A 171 10.63 -13.48 -11.31
N ALA A 172 9.48 -12.99 -11.75
CA ALA A 172 9.31 -12.45 -13.09
C ALA A 172 8.13 -11.48 -13.16
N LEU A 173 8.21 -10.54 -14.11
CA LEU A 173 7.05 -9.79 -14.56
C LEU A 173 6.44 -10.52 -15.76
N LEU A 174 5.19 -10.94 -15.64
CA LEU A 174 4.44 -11.60 -16.70
C LEU A 174 3.47 -10.62 -17.36
N ARG A 175 3.18 -10.85 -18.64
CA ARG A 175 2.17 -10.15 -19.42
C ARG A 175 1.16 -11.13 -19.98
N PHE A 176 -0.11 -10.73 -19.98
CA PHE A 176 -1.24 -11.44 -20.55
C PHE A 176 -2.05 -10.50 -21.44
N SER A 177 -2.65 -11.04 -22.50
CA SER A 177 -3.66 -10.31 -23.26
C SER A 177 -4.96 -10.25 -22.46
N TYR A 178 -5.57 -9.07 -22.40
CA TYR A 178 -6.82 -8.82 -21.71
C TYR A 178 -7.79 -8.05 -22.61
N GLU A 179 -9.04 -8.51 -22.61
CA GLU A 179 -10.17 -7.79 -23.18
C GLU A 179 -11.17 -7.49 -22.08
N GLU A 180 -11.80 -6.31 -22.15
CA GLU A 180 -12.75 -5.86 -21.14
C GLU A 180 -13.89 -6.89 -20.96
N GLY A 181 -14.19 -7.19 -19.69
CA GLY A 181 -15.24 -8.14 -19.34
C GLY A 181 -14.80 -9.60 -19.26
N MET A 182 -13.59 -9.96 -19.72
CA MET A 182 -13.03 -11.29 -19.50
C MET A 182 -13.09 -11.69 -18.04
N THR A 183 -13.59 -12.90 -17.76
CA THR A 183 -13.67 -13.46 -16.40
C THR A 183 -12.62 -14.52 -16.10
N ARG A 184 -11.84 -14.90 -17.12
CA ARG A 184 -10.74 -15.88 -17.07
C ARG A 184 -9.79 -15.65 -18.25
N ILE A 185 -8.50 -15.81 -18.00
CA ILE A 185 -7.44 -15.88 -19.01
C ILE A 185 -6.84 -17.27 -18.93
N ALA A 186 -6.93 -18.04 -20.02
CA ALA A 186 -6.39 -19.40 -20.10
C ALA A 186 -5.02 -19.46 -20.81
N ALA A 187 -4.64 -18.39 -21.51
CA ALA A 187 -3.36 -18.30 -22.20
C ALA A 187 -2.21 -18.23 -21.20
N GLU A 188 -1.08 -18.86 -21.55
CA GLU A 188 0.16 -18.73 -20.79
C GLU A 188 0.67 -17.28 -20.81
N GLY A 189 1.28 -16.86 -19.70
CA GLY A 189 1.85 -15.53 -19.57
C GLY A 189 3.16 -15.40 -20.34
N GLU A 190 3.31 -14.30 -21.07
CA GLU A 190 4.59 -13.93 -21.67
C GLU A 190 5.50 -13.33 -20.60
N LYS A 191 6.67 -13.92 -20.39
CA LYS A 191 7.68 -13.33 -19.50
C LYS A 191 8.26 -12.06 -20.12
N VAL A 192 8.11 -10.93 -19.43
CA VAL A 192 8.65 -9.62 -19.84
C VAL A 192 10.11 -9.51 -19.39
N VAL A 193 10.37 -9.64 -18.09
CA VAL A 193 11.71 -9.58 -17.48
C VAL A 193 11.77 -10.50 -16.26
N ASP A 194 12.98 -10.97 -15.94
CA ASP A 194 13.26 -11.62 -14.65
C ASP A 194 13.28 -10.56 -13.52
N LEU A 195 12.78 -10.94 -12.35
CA LEU A 195 12.80 -10.14 -11.13
C LEU A 195 13.67 -10.81 -10.06
N PRO A 196 14.22 -10.05 -9.10
CA PRO A 196 15.06 -10.62 -8.05
C PRO A 196 14.29 -11.58 -7.13
N ALA A 197 14.48 -12.88 -7.37
CA ALA A 197 14.09 -13.96 -6.48
C ALA A 197 15.33 -14.60 -5.84
N GLY A 198 16.27 -15.08 -6.66
CA GLY A 198 17.51 -15.71 -6.21
C GLY A 198 17.28 -16.97 -5.33
N PRO A 199 18.37 -17.57 -4.80
CA PRO A 199 18.26 -18.74 -3.92
C PRO A 199 17.70 -18.37 -2.53
N ILE A 200 17.84 -17.10 -2.13
CA ILE A 200 17.28 -16.54 -0.91
C ILE A 200 16.33 -15.45 -1.36
N ASN A 201 15.07 -15.56 -0.94
CA ASN A 201 14.01 -14.64 -1.33
C ASN A 201 13.23 -14.20 -0.08
N HIS A 202 13.83 -13.32 0.72
CA HIS A 202 13.28 -12.94 2.03
C HIS A 202 12.03 -12.08 1.85
N HIS A 203 12.17 -10.90 1.23
CA HIS A 203 11.04 -10.11 0.76
C HIS A 203 10.68 -10.56 -0.66
N TRP A 204 9.76 -11.52 -0.75
CA TRP A 204 9.35 -12.16 -2.00
C TRP A 204 8.33 -11.36 -2.80
N THR A 205 7.49 -10.56 -2.14
CA THR A 205 6.45 -9.76 -2.80
C THR A 205 7.05 -8.76 -3.78
N LYS A 206 6.42 -8.63 -4.95
CA LYS A 206 6.76 -7.66 -6.00
C LYS A 206 5.48 -6.96 -6.41
N ASN A 207 5.37 -5.66 -6.17
CA ASN A 207 4.26 -4.85 -6.65
C ASN A 207 4.59 -4.25 -8.00
N VAL A 208 3.58 -3.85 -8.79
CA VAL A 208 3.79 -3.18 -10.08
C VAL A 208 2.72 -2.12 -10.32
N ILE A 209 3.14 -0.95 -10.79
CA ILE A 209 2.25 0.10 -11.33
C ILE A 209 2.78 0.60 -12.67
N ALA A 210 1.90 1.09 -13.54
CA ALA A 210 2.30 1.73 -14.79
C ALA A 210 2.65 3.21 -14.58
N SER A 211 3.53 3.76 -15.41
CA SER A 211 3.67 5.21 -15.58
C SER A 211 2.34 5.83 -16.02
N PRO A 212 2.09 7.12 -15.77
CA PRO A 212 0.85 7.77 -16.19
C PRO A 212 0.58 7.70 -17.71
N ASP A 213 1.64 7.63 -18.51
CA ASP A 213 1.56 7.48 -19.97
C ASP A 213 1.60 6.02 -20.45
N GLY A 214 1.66 5.05 -19.52
CA GLY A 214 1.64 3.60 -19.80
C GLY A 214 2.91 3.05 -20.46
N LYS A 215 3.96 3.85 -20.68
CA LYS A 215 5.17 3.39 -21.39
C LYS A 215 6.12 2.57 -20.53
N HIS A 216 6.13 2.81 -19.23
CA HIS A 216 7.02 2.13 -18.29
C HIS A 216 6.23 1.50 -17.16
N LEU A 217 6.80 0.47 -16.54
CA LEU A 217 6.27 -0.17 -15.34
C LEU A 217 7.26 0.00 -14.20
N TYR A 218 6.76 0.26 -12.99
CA TYR A 218 7.57 0.41 -11.79
C TYR A 218 7.31 -0.76 -10.86
N VAL A 219 8.33 -1.59 -10.65
CA VAL A 219 8.24 -2.83 -9.88
C VAL A 219 8.98 -2.67 -8.55
N THR A 220 8.33 -3.05 -7.44
CA THR A 220 8.97 -3.02 -6.12
C THR A 220 9.80 -4.27 -5.90
N SER A 221 10.95 -4.12 -5.24
CA SER A 221 11.83 -5.23 -4.88
C SER A 221 12.38 -4.99 -3.47
N GLY A 222 11.90 -5.74 -2.49
CA GLY A 222 12.42 -5.63 -1.11
C GLY A 222 13.85 -6.13 -0.98
N SER A 223 14.42 -6.14 0.22
CA SER A 223 15.74 -6.71 0.52
C SER A 223 15.69 -8.22 0.72
N ASN A 224 16.84 -8.88 0.62
CA ASN A 224 17.00 -10.30 0.92
C ASN A 224 17.31 -10.58 2.39
N SER A 225 17.38 -9.55 3.20
CA SER A 225 17.85 -9.62 4.57
C SER A 225 17.37 -8.41 5.38
N ASN A 226 17.68 -8.37 6.68
CA ASN A 226 17.25 -7.26 7.52
C ASN A 226 18.14 -6.03 7.30
N VAL A 227 19.45 -6.22 7.33
CA VAL A 227 20.50 -5.19 7.14
C VAL A 227 21.69 -5.71 6.32
N ALA A 228 21.42 -6.36 5.19
CA ALA A 228 22.41 -6.87 4.23
C ALA A 228 23.33 -7.97 4.78
N GLU A 229 22.84 -8.80 5.72
CA GLU A 229 23.64 -9.86 6.37
C GLU A 229 24.12 -10.95 5.39
N ASN A 230 23.48 -11.07 4.23
CA ASN A 230 23.86 -12.03 3.18
C ASN A 230 24.89 -11.45 2.19
N GLY A 231 25.43 -10.26 2.46
CA GLY A 231 26.31 -9.53 1.53
C GLY A 231 25.53 -8.65 0.56
N MET A 232 26.17 -7.60 0.05
CA MET A 232 25.54 -6.66 -0.89
C MET A 232 25.32 -7.27 -2.27
N GLU A 233 26.06 -8.32 -2.61
CA GLU A 233 25.89 -9.10 -3.84
C GLU A 233 24.51 -9.79 -3.86
N ALA A 234 24.04 -10.27 -2.70
CA ALA A 234 22.70 -10.85 -2.58
C ALA A 234 21.58 -9.79 -2.64
N GLU A 235 21.93 -8.50 -2.63
CA GLU A 235 21.02 -7.35 -2.65
C GLU A 235 21.01 -6.62 -4.00
N GLU A 236 21.58 -7.23 -5.05
CA GLU A 236 21.52 -6.68 -6.41
C GLU A 236 20.07 -6.52 -6.87
N ASN A 237 19.71 -5.32 -7.35
CA ASN A 237 18.35 -4.92 -7.72
C ASN A 237 17.29 -5.13 -6.62
N ARG A 238 17.73 -5.18 -5.36
CA ARG A 238 16.89 -5.32 -4.16
C ARG A 238 16.98 -4.08 -3.28
N ALA A 239 16.05 -4.01 -2.33
CA ALA A 239 15.76 -2.81 -1.55
C ALA A 239 15.58 -1.58 -2.46
N ALA A 240 14.74 -1.74 -3.48
CA ALA A 240 14.70 -0.90 -4.65
C ALA A 240 13.31 -0.80 -5.28
N ILE A 241 13.16 0.22 -6.12
CA ILE A 241 12.14 0.30 -7.16
C ILE A 241 12.87 0.15 -8.49
N LEU A 242 12.37 -0.74 -9.34
CA LEU A 242 12.89 -1.07 -10.66
C LEU A 242 11.97 -0.45 -11.71
N GLU A 243 12.53 0.14 -12.75
CA GLU A 243 11.78 0.58 -13.92
C GLU A 243 11.96 -0.45 -15.03
N VAL A 244 10.85 -0.86 -15.63
CA VAL A 244 10.79 -1.82 -16.73
C VAL A 244 10.22 -1.11 -17.96
N ASP A 245 10.91 -1.25 -19.09
CA ASP A 245 10.31 -0.98 -20.39
C ASP A 245 9.74 -2.31 -20.94
N PRO A 246 8.41 -2.47 -20.97
CA PRO A 246 7.80 -3.72 -21.38
C PRO A 246 7.94 -3.98 -22.89
N ARG A 247 8.23 -2.97 -23.70
CA ARG A 247 8.39 -3.11 -25.16
C ARG A 247 9.78 -3.62 -25.50
N THR A 248 10.82 -3.05 -24.90
CA THR A 248 12.20 -3.50 -25.10
C THR A 248 12.61 -4.61 -24.16
N ARG A 249 11.76 -4.96 -23.19
CA ARG A 249 12.01 -5.99 -22.16
C ARG A 249 13.31 -5.72 -21.39
N THR A 250 13.51 -4.47 -21.03
CA THR A 250 14.67 -4.03 -20.26
C THR A 250 14.26 -3.63 -18.87
N LEU A 251 15.18 -3.83 -17.92
CA LEU A 251 15.01 -3.50 -16.52
C LEU A 251 16.19 -2.64 -16.06
N ARG A 252 15.91 -1.59 -15.31
CA ARG A 252 16.94 -0.77 -14.67
C ARG A 252 16.56 -0.39 -13.25
N LEU A 253 17.57 -0.09 -12.44
CA LEU A 253 17.37 0.48 -11.11
C LEU A 253 16.79 1.90 -11.23
N PHE A 254 15.61 2.14 -10.66
CA PHE A 254 15.01 3.47 -10.60
C PHE A 254 15.39 4.20 -9.32
N ALA A 255 15.29 3.53 -8.17
CA ALA A 255 15.67 4.06 -6.86
C ALA A 255 16.13 2.92 -5.94
N SER A 256 16.99 3.20 -4.97
CA SER A 256 17.59 2.20 -4.09
C SER A 256 17.68 2.64 -2.63
N GLY A 257 18.03 1.71 -1.74
CA GLY A 257 18.09 1.96 -0.30
C GLY A 257 16.72 2.06 0.37
N LEU A 258 15.71 1.43 -0.23
CA LEU A 258 14.35 1.31 0.26
C LEU A 258 14.14 -0.15 0.71
N ARG A 259 14.30 -0.48 2.00
CA ARG A 259 14.34 -1.89 2.46
C ARG A 259 13.24 -2.77 1.87
N ASN A 260 11.98 -2.35 1.97
CA ASN A 260 10.86 -3.11 1.41
C ASN A 260 9.71 -2.18 0.96
N PRO A 261 9.78 -1.61 -0.26
CA PRO A 261 8.89 -0.54 -0.73
C PRO A 261 7.59 -1.11 -1.31
N ASN A 262 6.82 -1.89 -0.55
CA ASN A 262 5.71 -2.69 -1.10
C ASN A 262 4.54 -1.88 -1.70
N GLY A 263 4.30 -0.65 -1.23
CA GLY A 263 3.25 0.22 -1.77
C GLY A 263 3.82 1.23 -2.77
N LEU A 264 3.17 1.41 -3.92
CA LEU A 264 3.47 2.47 -4.90
C LEU A 264 2.20 3.17 -5.35
N ALA A 265 2.29 4.49 -5.54
CA ALA A 265 1.24 5.28 -6.18
C ALA A 265 1.79 6.56 -6.79
N TRP A 266 1.19 7.01 -7.88
CA TRP A 266 1.38 8.37 -8.39
C TRP A 266 0.47 9.33 -7.64
N GLN A 267 1.02 10.41 -7.10
CA GLN A 267 0.21 11.48 -6.56
C GLN A 267 -0.43 12.23 -7.76
N PRO A 268 -1.77 12.35 -7.81
CA PRO A 268 -2.48 12.74 -9.03
C PRO A 268 -2.26 14.19 -9.47
N ASP A 269 -1.98 15.12 -8.55
CA ASP A 269 -1.85 16.55 -8.87
C ASP A 269 -0.43 16.93 -9.32
N SER A 270 0.57 16.35 -8.67
CA SER A 270 2.00 16.63 -8.82
C SER A 270 2.70 15.65 -9.75
N GLY A 271 2.10 14.47 -9.99
CA GLY A 271 2.72 13.39 -10.74
C GLY A 271 3.92 12.75 -10.02
N ALA A 272 4.15 13.05 -8.74
CA ALA A 272 5.24 12.45 -7.98
C ALA A 272 4.97 10.96 -7.71
N LEU A 273 5.97 10.10 -7.87
CA LEU A 273 5.91 8.71 -7.40
C LEU A 273 6.05 8.70 -5.88
N TRP A 274 5.20 7.95 -5.19
CA TRP A 274 5.27 7.75 -3.75
C TRP A 274 5.37 6.27 -3.40
N THR A 275 6.05 5.97 -2.31
CA THR A 275 6.14 4.62 -1.77
C THR A 275 6.02 4.58 -0.25
N ALA A 276 5.47 3.49 0.26
CA ALA A 276 5.53 3.12 1.68
C ALA A 276 6.56 1.99 1.85
N VAL A 277 7.44 2.15 2.84
CA VAL A 277 8.59 1.27 3.06
C VAL A 277 8.51 0.67 4.45
N ASN A 278 8.56 -0.67 4.52
CA ASN A 278 8.78 -1.35 5.79
C ASN A 278 10.26 -1.31 6.16
N GLU A 279 10.56 -0.78 7.33
CA GLU A 279 11.92 -0.56 7.80
C GLU A 279 12.55 -1.79 8.45
N ARG A 280 13.81 -1.66 8.86
CA ARG A 280 14.60 -2.71 9.51
C ARG A 280 14.10 -3.06 10.90
N ASP A 281 14.33 -4.32 11.25
CA ASP A 281 14.01 -4.91 12.53
C ASP A 281 15.21 -4.86 13.50
N GLU A 282 14.94 -5.21 14.76
CA GLU A 282 15.96 -5.50 15.79
C GLU A 282 16.84 -4.31 16.20
N ILE A 283 16.26 -3.11 16.37
CA ILE A 283 16.92 -1.92 16.95
C ILE A 283 16.14 -1.29 18.12
N GLY A 284 15.24 -2.05 18.72
CA GLY A 284 14.41 -1.64 19.84
C GLY A 284 12.91 -1.75 19.49
N SER A 285 12.06 -1.60 20.50
CA SER A 285 10.59 -1.62 20.30
C SER A 285 10.03 -0.28 19.85
N ASP A 286 10.76 0.80 20.10
CA ASP A 286 10.39 2.19 19.75
C ASP A 286 11.18 2.73 18.53
N LEU A 287 12.02 1.89 17.90
CA LEU A 287 12.84 2.24 16.74
C LEU A 287 12.91 1.04 15.75
N VAL A 288 12.81 1.21 14.43
CA VAL A 288 12.61 2.45 13.66
C VAL A 288 11.22 2.45 13.01
N PRO A 289 10.52 3.59 12.96
CA PRO A 289 9.19 3.64 12.34
C PRO A 289 9.24 3.38 10.83
N ASP A 290 8.25 2.66 10.29
CA ASP A 290 7.99 2.61 8.84
C ASP A 290 7.74 4.02 8.29
N TYR A 291 7.95 4.22 6.99
CA TYR A 291 7.80 5.55 6.38
C TYR A 291 7.16 5.54 5.01
N MET A 292 6.67 6.71 4.61
CA MET A 292 6.23 7.01 3.25
C MET A 292 7.07 8.17 2.70
N THR A 293 7.48 8.09 1.44
CA THR A 293 8.30 9.13 0.78
C THR A 293 7.98 9.26 -0.70
N SER A 294 8.15 10.47 -1.25
CA SER A 294 8.24 10.66 -2.69
C SER A 294 9.55 10.06 -3.21
N VAL A 295 9.51 9.43 -4.38
CA VAL A 295 10.62 8.71 -5.00
C VAL A 295 11.17 9.50 -6.18
N GLN A 296 12.46 9.77 -6.12
CA GLN A 296 13.26 10.41 -7.18
C GLN A 296 14.08 9.36 -7.94
N ALA A 297 14.17 9.52 -9.25
CA ALA A 297 15.04 8.72 -10.11
C ALA A 297 16.50 8.84 -9.67
N GLY A 298 17.20 7.71 -9.54
CA GLY A 298 18.57 7.62 -9.03
C GLY A 298 18.72 7.89 -7.52
N GLY A 299 17.60 8.12 -6.81
CA GLY A 299 17.62 8.41 -5.38
C GLY A 299 18.07 7.24 -4.52
N PHE A 300 18.84 7.54 -3.46
CA PHE A 300 19.26 6.57 -2.44
C PHE A 300 18.62 6.93 -1.09
N TYR A 301 17.92 6.00 -0.46
CA TYR A 301 17.10 6.25 0.75
C TYR A 301 17.70 5.68 2.04
N GLY A 302 18.97 5.29 2.00
CA GLY A 302 19.80 5.03 3.17
C GLY A 302 20.04 3.56 3.50
N TRP A 303 19.07 2.66 3.24
CA TRP A 303 19.28 1.24 3.53
C TRP A 303 20.43 0.65 2.67
N PRO A 304 21.29 -0.23 3.22
CA PRO A 304 21.30 -0.70 4.60
C PRO A 304 22.08 0.21 5.56
N TYR A 305 22.96 1.08 5.04
CA TYR A 305 23.96 1.81 5.82
C TYR A 305 23.42 2.84 6.81
N SER A 306 22.20 3.33 6.55
CA SER A 306 21.56 4.34 7.38
C SER A 306 20.05 4.16 7.41
N TYR A 307 19.44 4.63 8.48
CA TYR A 307 18.01 4.78 8.60
C TYR A 307 17.70 6.25 8.79
N TYR A 308 16.45 6.58 8.53
CA TYR A 308 15.94 7.92 8.71
C TYR A 308 16.81 9.06 8.13
N GLY A 309 17.40 8.87 6.94
CA GLY A 309 18.33 9.85 6.35
C GLY A 309 19.76 9.46 6.67
N GLN A 310 20.52 10.33 7.34
CA GLN A 310 21.95 10.10 7.59
C GLN A 310 22.25 9.40 8.93
N HIS A 311 21.25 8.81 9.62
CA HIS A 311 21.50 8.10 10.89
C HIS A 311 22.18 6.77 10.59
N VAL A 312 23.47 6.66 10.92
CA VAL A 312 24.29 5.49 10.62
C VAL A 312 23.76 4.25 11.34
N ASP A 313 23.55 3.17 10.59
CA ASP A 313 23.34 1.85 11.19
C ASP A 313 24.69 1.16 11.40
N VAL A 314 25.17 1.18 12.65
CA VAL A 314 26.49 0.65 13.01
C VAL A 314 26.62 -0.87 12.85
N ARG A 315 25.51 -1.60 12.66
CA ARG A 315 25.49 -3.06 12.46
C ARG A 315 26.03 -3.46 11.09
N VAL A 316 25.88 -2.60 10.08
CA VAL A 316 26.30 -2.88 8.71
C VAL A 316 27.81 -2.76 8.57
N LYS A 317 28.47 -3.75 7.97
CA LYS A 317 29.91 -3.74 7.70
C LYS A 317 30.20 -4.28 6.29
N PRO A 318 31.15 -3.67 5.54
CA PRO A 318 31.83 -2.41 5.85
C PRO A 318 30.86 -1.21 5.78
N GLN A 319 31.21 -0.14 6.50
CA GLN A 319 30.46 1.12 6.42
C GLN A 319 30.72 1.83 5.10
N ARG A 320 29.77 2.65 4.66
CA ARG A 320 29.84 3.44 3.41
C ARG A 320 29.43 4.89 3.69
N PRO A 321 30.28 5.68 4.38
CA PRO A 321 29.94 7.03 4.83
C PRO A 321 29.53 7.95 3.69
N GLU A 322 30.08 7.77 2.49
CA GLU A 322 29.73 8.52 1.29
C GLU A 322 28.31 8.22 0.79
N LEU A 323 27.80 6.99 0.99
CA LEU A 323 26.41 6.65 0.68
C LEU A 323 25.47 7.18 1.77
N VAL A 324 25.87 7.11 3.04
CA VAL A 324 25.12 7.71 4.15
C VAL A 324 24.94 9.21 3.92
N ALA A 325 26.02 9.93 3.58
CA ALA A 325 25.95 11.37 3.30
C ALA A 325 25.01 11.72 2.13
N ARG A 326 24.83 10.81 1.17
CA ARG A 326 23.94 10.96 0.02
C ARG A 326 22.51 10.50 0.26
N ALA A 327 22.22 9.90 1.41
CA ALA A 327 20.89 9.39 1.73
C ALA A 327 19.89 10.55 1.76
N ILE A 328 18.83 10.44 0.97
CA ILE A 328 17.78 11.45 0.88
C ILE A 328 17.06 11.53 2.23
N VAL A 329 17.12 12.70 2.83
CA VAL A 329 16.35 13.01 4.04
C VAL A 329 14.90 13.26 3.63
N ARG A 330 14.00 12.45 4.21
CA ARG A 330 12.56 12.52 3.96
C ARG A 330 12.06 13.93 4.25
N THR A 331 11.60 14.62 3.22
CA THR A 331 10.81 15.84 3.39
C THR A 331 9.42 15.55 2.88
N MET A 332 8.47 15.39 3.80
CA MET A 332 7.05 15.43 3.44
C MET A 332 6.76 16.86 2.93
N PRO A 333 6.45 17.07 1.63
CA PRO A 333 6.30 18.43 1.09
C PRO A 333 5.13 19.19 1.74
N TRP A 334 4.11 18.47 2.22
CA TRP A 334 2.92 19.06 2.85
C TRP A 334 3.19 19.67 4.23
N ALA A 335 4.36 19.42 4.85
CA ALA A 335 4.75 20.07 6.09
C ALA A 335 5.14 21.55 5.90
N ARG A 336 5.26 22.04 4.65
CA ARG A 336 5.39 23.47 4.35
C ARG A 336 4.04 24.06 3.95
N THR A 337 3.45 24.77 4.92
CA THR A 337 2.36 25.77 4.81
C THR A 337 0.93 25.21 4.82
N PRO A 338 0.12 25.47 5.87
CA PRO A 338 -1.33 25.42 5.69
C PRO A 338 -1.75 26.52 4.71
N PRO A 339 -2.70 26.29 3.79
CA PRO A 339 -3.25 27.38 3.00
C PRO A 339 -3.86 28.40 3.98
N ARG A 340 -3.39 29.65 3.92
CA ARG A 340 -4.08 30.77 4.57
C ARG A 340 -5.51 30.76 4.04
N SER A 341 -6.44 30.46 4.93
CA SER A 341 -7.87 30.62 4.70
C SER A 341 -8.16 32.09 4.41
N ALA A 342 -8.29 32.43 3.12
CA ALA A 342 -8.98 33.63 2.68
C ALA A 342 -10.34 33.21 2.14
N TRP A 343 -11.26 32.86 3.04
CA TRP A 343 -12.69 32.92 2.75
C TRP A 343 -13.19 34.24 3.33
N PRO A 344 -13.73 35.18 2.53
CA PRO A 344 -14.35 36.37 3.07
C PRO A 344 -15.63 35.96 3.82
N SER A 345 -15.67 36.31 5.10
CA SER A 345 -16.85 36.14 5.94
C SER A 345 -18.01 36.97 5.39
N THR A 346 -19.04 36.31 4.84
CA THR A 346 -20.34 36.94 4.68
C THR A 346 -21.11 36.74 5.98
N LYS A 347 -21.05 37.75 6.86
CA LYS A 347 -21.97 37.88 7.99
C LYS A 347 -23.37 38.05 7.40
N GLY A 348 -24.26 37.11 7.71
CA GLY A 348 -25.69 37.24 7.47
C GLY A 348 -26.25 38.49 8.13
N HIS A 349 -27.01 39.28 7.38
CA HIS A 349 -27.92 40.28 7.94
C HIS A 349 -29.34 39.78 7.71
N CYS A 350 -30.02 39.47 8.82
CA CYS A 350 -31.45 39.25 8.87
C CYS A 350 -32.18 40.50 8.36
N CYS A 351 -32.98 40.38 7.30
CA CYS A 351 -34.02 41.36 6.99
C CYS A 351 -35.38 40.73 7.33
N ARG A 352 -36.01 41.27 8.38
CA ARG A 352 -37.43 41.08 8.67
C ARG A 352 -38.24 42.01 7.77
N SER A 353 -39.26 41.41 7.16
CA SER A 353 -40.47 41.95 6.53
C SER A 353 -40.85 43.42 6.78
N ALA A 354 -41.09 44.16 5.69
CA ALA A 354 -42.19 45.11 5.54
C ALA A 354 -42.51 45.33 4.04
N MET A 355 -43.76 45.04 3.62
CA MET A 355 -44.39 45.61 2.42
C MET A 355 -45.26 46.82 2.83
N PRO A 356 -45.90 47.57 1.92
CA PRO A 356 -45.35 48.37 0.83
C PRO A 356 -45.87 49.83 0.89
N ARG A 357 -45.21 50.78 0.22
CA ARG A 357 -45.83 52.04 -0.21
C ARG A 357 -45.38 52.43 -1.62
N VAL A 358 -46.36 52.56 -2.51
CA VAL A 358 -46.38 53.31 -3.79
C VAL A 358 -47.02 54.68 -3.41
N PRO A 359 -46.81 55.86 -4.07
CA PRO A 359 -46.70 56.04 -5.53
C PRO A 359 -45.90 57.26 -6.11
N SER A 360 -45.90 57.29 -7.46
CA SER A 360 -45.76 58.46 -8.37
C SER A 360 -44.33 58.95 -8.64
N SER A 361 -43.91 59.37 -9.85
CA SER A 361 -44.62 59.88 -11.04
C SER A 361 -43.74 59.83 -12.31
N ALA A 362 -44.41 59.86 -13.48
CA ALA A 362 -44.07 60.29 -14.86
C ALA A 362 -42.60 60.64 -15.24
N SER A 363 -42.07 60.44 -16.47
CA SER A 363 -42.60 60.69 -17.83
C SER A 363 -41.55 60.17 -18.87
N THR A 364 -41.90 59.40 -19.93
CA THR A 364 -42.04 59.76 -21.39
C THR A 364 -40.78 60.38 -22.06
N VAL A 365 -40.27 60.09 -23.29
CA VAL A 365 -40.64 59.36 -24.54
C VAL A 365 -39.31 59.06 -25.37
N PRO A 366 -39.25 58.68 -26.69
CA PRO A 366 -38.41 57.56 -27.19
C PRO A 366 -37.51 57.87 -28.44
N GLY A 367 -36.91 56.84 -29.05
CA GLY A 367 -36.40 56.86 -30.44
C GLY A 367 -35.54 55.63 -30.77
N THR A 368 -36.02 54.61 -31.51
CA THR A 368 -35.90 54.40 -32.99
C THR A 368 -34.45 54.41 -33.51
N ALA A 369 -33.90 53.47 -34.29
CA ALA A 369 -34.43 52.31 -35.00
C ALA A 369 -33.27 51.40 -35.52
N SER A 370 -33.58 50.11 -35.69
CA SER A 370 -33.24 49.22 -36.82
C SER A 370 -31.77 48.93 -37.21
N ARG A 371 -31.33 47.67 -37.02
CA ARG A 371 -31.24 46.69 -38.13
C ARG A 371 -31.04 45.24 -37.63
N ALA A 372 -31.89 44.37 -38.16
CA ALA A 372 -31.86 42.90 -38.20
C ALA A 372 -30.59 42.37 -38.95
N ALA A 373 -30.18 41.11 -38.95
CA ALA A 373 -30.49 39.85 -38.28
C ALA A 373 -29.37 38.86 -38.69
N ALA A 374 -29.03 37.90 -37.83
CA ALA A 374 -28.76 36.50 -38.23
C ALA A 374 -28.47 35.67 -36.97
N THR A 375 -29.41 34.78 -36.70
CA THR A 375 -29.40 33.68 -35.74
C THR A 375 -28.21 32.71 -35.90
N ARG A 376 -27.66 32.24 -34.78
CA ARG A 376 -27.58 30.80 -34.47
C ARG A 376 -27.35 30.57 -32.97
N SER A 377 -28.28 29.85 -32.39
CA SER A 377 -28.32 29.29 -31.05
C SER A 377 -27.28 28.19 -30.86
N CYS A 378 -26.67 28.11 -29.67
CA CYS A 378 -26.35 26.84 -29.02
C CYS A 378 -26.70 26.97 -27.54
N SER A 379 -27.78 26.30 -27.18
CA SER A 379 -28.37 26.21 -25.85
C SER A 379 -27.52 25.32 -24.95
N PHE A 380 -27.23 25.78 -23.74
CA PHE A 380 -26.78 24.92 -22.63
C PHE A 380 -28.00 24.18 -22.05
N PRO A 381 -27.97 22.85 -21.89
CA PRO A 381 -29.02 22.17 -21.15
C PRO A 381 -28.87 22.43 -19.65
N SER A 382 -29.78 23.26 -19.17
CA SER A 382 -30.52 23.19 -17.91
C SER A 382 -29.99 22.24 -16.84
N ALA A 383 -29.58 22.83 -15.71
CA ALA A 383 -29.39 22.18 -14.44
C ALA A 383 -30.70 21.49 -14.00
N LYS A 384 -30.71 20.15 -14.00
CA LYS A 384 -31.74 19.37 -13.31
C LYS A 384 -31.25 19.00 -11.91
N ALA A 385 -31.88 19.67 -10.94
CA ALA A 385 -32.24 19.22 -9.59
C ALA A 385 -31.37 18.12 -8.94
N CYS A 386 -30.57 18.52 -7.94
CA CYS A 386 -30.06 17.62 -6.92
C CYS A 386 -31.22 16.95 -6.16
N ARG A 387 -31.31 15.62 -6.20
CA ARG A 387 -31.98 14.84 -5.15
C ARG A 387 -30.96 14.53 -4.05
N PRO A 388 -31.26 14.79 -2.77
CA PRO A 388 -30.42 14.32 -1.67
C PRO A 388 -30.77 12.86 -1.35
N GLY A 389 -29.74 12.04 -1.11
CA GLY A 389 -29.91 10.73 -0.47
C GLY A 389 -29.47 9.54 -1.31
N ARG A 390 -28.17 9.23 -1.25
CA ARG A 390 -27.63 7.85 -1.16
C ARG A 390 -26.28 7.93 -0.44
N PRO A 391 -26.06 7.19 0.66
CA PRO A 391 -24.75 7.12 1.30
C PRO A 391 -23.75 6.43 0.36
N ARG A 392 -22.51 6.94 0.32
CA ARG A 392 -21.42 6.39 -0.49
C ARG A 392 -20.83 5.18 0.23
N THR A 393 -20.64 4.08 -0.48
CA THR A 393 -20.11 2.82 0.04
C THR A 393 -18.60 2.73 -0.17
N CYS A 394 -17.86 2.43 0.89
CA CYS A 394 -16.47 1.98 0.84
C CYS A 394 -16.49 0.50 1.21
N SER A 395 -16.12 -0.38 0.28
CA SER A 395 -16.11 -1.84 0.51
C SER A 395 -14.71 -2.30 0.88
N ALA A 396 -14.58 -3.14 1.89
CA ALA A 396 -13.32 -3.71 2.34
C ALA A 396 -13.32 -5.22 2.10
N VAL A 397 -12.25 -5.77 1.53
CA VAL A 397 -12.10 -7.23 1.39
C VAL A 397 -11.63 -7.79 2.74
N SER A 398 -12.27 -8.86 3.24
CA SER A 398 -11.89 -9.49 4.52
C SER A 398 -11.58 -10.97 4.34
N SER A 399 -10.41 -11.42 4.76
CA SER A 399 -10.10 -12.85 4.85
C SER A 399 -10.76 -13.46 6.08
N THR A 400 -11.58 -14.50 5.92
CA THR A 400 -12.03 -15.38 7.03
C THR A 400 -11.00 -16.45 7.38
N THR A 401 -9.94 -16.58 6.58
CA THR A 401 -8.77 -17.41 6.89
C THR A 401 -7.51 -16.57 6.79
N ARG A 402 -6.94 -16.29 7.97
CA ARG A 402 -5.52 -16.01 8.24
C ARG A 402 -4.80 -15.06 7.26
N ALA A 403 -4.52 -13.86 7.79
CA ALA A 403 -3.67 -12.75 7.29
C ALA A 403 -4.44 -11.56 6.70
N ARG A 404 -4.23 -10.37 7.30
CA ARG A 404 -4.77 -9.08 6.82
C ARG A 404 -3.96 -8.56 5.64
N PRO A 405 -4.63 -8.02 4.62
CA PRO A 405 -4.27 -6.69 4.14
C PRO A 405 -5.51 -5.79 4.06
N TRP A 406 -5.32 -4.50 4.36
CA TRP A 406 -6.32 -3.46 4.18
C TRP A 406 -6.14 -2.81 2.81
N GLY A 407 -7.20 -2.80 2.01
CA GLY A 407 -7.40 -1.81 0.96
C GLY A 407 -8.61 -0.95 1.37
N VAL A 408 -8.40 0.32 1.68
CA VAL A 408 -9.48 1.30 1.89
C VAL A 408 -9.39 2.33 0.77
N ARG A 409 -10.44 2.43 -0.05
CA ARG A 409 -10.60 3.47 -1.06
C ARG A 409 -11.30 4.68 -0.46
N SER A 410 -10.72 5.87 -0.59
CA SER A 410 -11.46 7.13 -0.57
C SER A 410 -11.67 7.58 -2.01
N VAL A 411 -12.90 7.98 -2.36
CA VAL A 411 -13.23 8.53 -3.68
C VAL A 411 -13.27 10.05 -3.54
N SER A 412 -12.27 10.76 -4.08
CA SER A 412 -12.34 12.21 -4.25
C SER A 412 -13.37 12.57 -5.33
N ARG A 413 -14.00 13.74 -5.15
CA ARG A 413 -15.18 14.20 -5.90
C ARG A 413 -14.94 14.39 -7.38
#